data_AF-A0A528WN30-F1
#
_entry.id   AF-A0A528WN30-F1
#
_cell.length_a   1.000
_cell.length_b   1.000
_cell.length_c   1.000
_cell.angle_alpha   90.00
_cell.angle_beta   90.00
_cell.angle_gamma   90.00
#
_symmetry.space_group_name_H-M   'P 1'
#
loop_
_entity.id
_entity.type
_entity.pdbx_description
1 polymer ?
#
loop_
_entity_poly.entity_id
_entity_poly.type
_entity_poly.pdbx_seq_one_letter_code
_entity_poly.pdbx_strand_id
1 'polypeptide(L)' 'GEGHVLALGERWRAKADEPIAPGDSVEVTAVSDLVLTVRRRTAANDGSGNDGAKR' A
#
# COMPACT_ATOMS: atom_id res chain seq x y z
N GLY A 1 -13.53 0.95 2.86
CA GLY A 1 -14.23 0.42 1.66
C GLY A 1 -13.68 -0.94 1.27
N GLU A 2 -14.41 -1.69 0.44
CA GLU A 2 -13.98 -2.99 -0.08
C GLU A 2 -13.65 -2.90 -1.58
N GLY A 3 -12.70 -3.72 -2.04
CA GLY A 3 -12.25 -3.70 -3.43
C GLY A 3 -11.35 -4.88 -3.77
N HIS A 4 -10.53 -4.72 -4.81
CA HIS A 4 -9.57 -5.74 -5.21
C HIS A 4 -8.19 -5.13 -5.44
N VAL A 5 -7.16 -5.90 -5.12
CA VAL A 5 -5.75 -5.55 -5.37
C VAL A 5 -5.09 -6.66 -6.17
N LEU A 6 -4.00 -6.32 -6.86
CA LEU A 6 -3.11 -7.31 -7.45
C LEU A 6 -1.93 -7.53 -6.51
N ALA A 7 -1.68 -8.78 -6.13
CA ALA A 7 -0.56 -9.16 -5.28
C ALA A 7 -0.01 -10.49 -5.79
N LEU A 8 1.32 -10.55 -6.00
CA LEU A 8 2.01 -11.76 -6.46
C LEU A 8 1.41 -12.40 -7.73
N GLY A 9 0.86 -11.57 -8.63
CA GLY A 9 0.24 -12.04 -9.88
C GLY A 9 -1.22 -12.45 -9.76
N GLU A 10 -1.81 -12.40 -8.57
CA GLU A 10 -3.19 -12.79 -8.30
C GLU A 10 -4.07 -11.58 -7.96
N ARG A 11 -5.38 -11.71 -8.20
CA ARG A 11 -6.39 -10.73 -7.79
C ARG A 11 -6.99 -11.14 -6.46
N TRP A 12 -6.77 -10.33 -5.44
CA TRP A 12 -7.24 -10.56 -4.08
C TRP A 12 -8.38 -9.61 -3.71
N ARG A 13 -9.30 -10.07 -2.84
CA ARG A 13 -10.26 -9.18 -2.17
C ARG A 13 -9.52 -8.38 -1.11
N ALA A 14 -9.86 -7.09 -0.98
CA ALA A 14 -9.21 -6.21 -0.03
C ALA A 14 -10.18 -5.26 0.68
N LYS A 15 -9.83 -4.89 1.91
CA LYS A 15 -10.48 -3.83 2.70
C LYS A 15 -9.47 -2.77 3.07
N ALA A 16 -9.90 -1.51 3.06
CA ALA A 16 -9.12 -0.36 3.49
C ALA A 16 -9.99 0.59 4.32
N ASP A 17 -9.40 1.23 5.32
CA ASP A 17 -10.10 2.23 6.14
C ASP A 17 -10.19 3.59 5.44
N GLU A 18 -9.24 3.87 4.54
CA GLU A 18 -9.17 5.10 3.75
C GLU A 18 -9.58 4.86 2.28
N PRO A 19 -10.04 5.89 1.56
CA PRO A 19 -10.24 5.81 0.11
C PRO A 19 -8.93 5.52 -0.61
N ILE A 20 -8.96 4.54 -1.53
CA ILE A 20 -7.83 4.18 -2.38
C ILE A 20 -8.31 4.22 -3.83
N ALA A 21 -7.60 4.96 -4.68
CA ALA A 21 -7.92 5.05 -6.10
C ALA A 21 -7.38 3.83 -6.87
N PRO A 22 -8.04 3.40 -7.96
CA PRO A 22 -7.45 2.42 -8.87
C PRO A 22 -6.07 2.87 -9.35
N GLY A 23 -5.06 2.00 -9.22
CA GLY A 23 -3.67 2.30 -9.58
C GLY A 23 -2.78 2.78 -8.43
N ASP A 24 -3.35 3.16 -7.27
CA ASP A 24 -2.55 3.45 -6.08
C ASP A 24 -1.81 2.19 -5.60
N SER A 25 -0.56 2.36 -5.19
CA SER A 25 0.19 1.32 -4.48
C SER A 25 -0.24 1.26 -3.02
N VAL A 26 -0.36 0.03 -2.51
CA VAL A 26 -0.83 -0.24 -1.15
C VAL A 26 0.10 -1.20 -0.43
N GLU A 27 0.08 -1.16 0.89
CA GLU A 27 0.76 -2.12 1.76
C GLU A 27 -0.28 -3.04 2.39
N VAL A 28 -0.01 -4.34 2.40
CA VAL A 28 -0.80 -5.32 3.15
C VAL A 28 -0.39 -5.25 4.61
N THR A 29 -1.36 -5.04 5.50
CA THR A 29 -1.13 -4.94 6.95
C THR A 29 -1.64 -6.14 7.72
N ALA A 30 -2.61 -6.87 7.16
CA ALA A 30 -3.11 -8.12 7.72
C ALA A 30 -3.74 -9.01 6.65
N VAL A 31 -3.86 -10.30 6.98
CA VAL A 31 -4.64 -11.28 6.21
C VAL A 31 -5.72 -11.84 7.11
N SER A 32 -6.95 -11.90 6.64
CA SER A 32 -8.07 -12.51 7.34
C SER A 32 -8.88 -13.34 6.35
N ASP A 33 -8.89 -14.66 6.54
CA ASP A 33 -9.39 -15.63 5.57
C ASP A 33 -8.81 -15.40 4.17
N LEU A 34 -9.67 -15.03 3.21
CA LEU A 34 -9.34 -14.72 1.82
C LEU A 34 -9.52 -13.23 1.51
N VAL A 35 -9.23 -12.37 2.50
CA VAL A 35 -9.33 -10.91 2.39
C VAL A 35 -8.07 -10.26 2.97
N LEU A 36 -7.47 -9.36 2.20
CA LEU A 36 -6.33 -8.57 2.62
C LEU A 36 -6.79 -7.25 3.26
N THR A 37 -6.26 -6.91 4.43
CA THR A 37 -6.37 -5.54 4.94
C THR A 37 -5.21 -4.75 4.38
N VAL A 38 -5.51 -3.62 3.74
CA VAL A 38 -4.51 -2.78 3.07
C VAL A 38 -4.62 -1.32 3.49
N ARG A 39 -3.50 -0.61 3.42
CA ARG A 39 -3.43 0.84 3.55
C ARG A 39 -2.67 1.46 2.39
N ARG A 40 -2.91 2.74 2.11
CA ARG A 40 -2.13 3.47 1.10
C ARG A 40 -0.65 3.44 1.49
N ARG A 41 0.20 3.13 0.52
CA ARG A 41 1.64 3.24 0.71
C ARG A 41 2.00 4.72 0.72
N THR A 42 2.35 5.25 1.89
CA THR A 42 2.97 6.57 1.96
C THR A 42 4.39 6.45 1.42
N ALA A 43 4.77 7.33 0.50
CA ALA A 43 6.17 7.48 0.09
C ALA A 43 6.96 8.10 1.25
N ALA A 44 7.21 7.32 2.30
CA ALA A 44 8.20 7.69 3.30
C ALA A 44 9.56 7.49 2.64
N ASN A 45 10.14 8.57 2.10
CA ASN A 45 11.54 8.70 1.66
C ASN A 45 12.32 7.39 1.74
N ASP A 46 12.27 6.60 0.66
CA ASP A 46 13.12 5.43 0.48
C ASP A 46 14.58 5.91 0.44
N GLY A 47 15.19 6.13 1.61
CA GLY A 47 16.63 6.12 1.88
C GLY A 47 17.58 6.94 1.00
N SER A 48 17.11 7.83 0.13
CA SER A 48 17.94 8.71 -0.71
C SER A 48 17.84 10.15 -0.22
N GLY A 49 18.31 10.36 1.00
CA GLY A 49 18.49 11.67 1.62
C GLY A 49 19.91 11.85 2.14
N ASN A 50 20.90 11.18 1.54
CA ASN A 50 22.29 11.56 1.66
C ASN A 50 22.61 12.53 0.52
N ASP A 51 22.34 13.82 0.74
CA ASP A 51 23.21 14.95 0.38
C ASP A 51 22.44 16.26 0.45
N GLY A 52 22.56 16.89 1.62
CA GLY A 52 22.20 18.27 1.90
C GLY A 52 23.07 18.80 3.04
N ALA A 53 24.34 18.42 3.03
CA ALA A 53 25.36 18.99 3.89
C ALA A 53 25.40 20.52 3.70
N LYS A 54 25.41 21.25 4.82
CA LYS A 54 25.87 22.63 5.00
C LYS A 54 25.48 23.63 3.89
N ARG A 55 24.55 24.53 4.23
CA ARG A 55 24.82 25.98 4.34
C ARG A 55 23.65 26.70 4.99
#